data_AF-A0A0F2PP15-F1
#
_entry.id   AF-A0A0F2PP15-F1
#
_cell.length_a   1.000
_cell.length_b   1.000
_cell.length_c   1.000
_cell.angle_alpha   90.00
_cell.angle_beta   90.00
_cell.angle_gamma   90.00
#
_symmetry.space_group_name_H-M   'P 1'
#
loop_
_entity.id
_entity.type
_entity.pdbx_description
1 polymer ?
#
loop_
_entity_poly.entity_id
_entity_poly.type
_entity_poly.pdbx_seq_one_letter_code
_entity_poly.pdbx_strand_id
1 'polypeptide(L)'
;MSFKKKLPTTALLLLFLWLSVSVYFYGQHILVYKRYSVWGKVETDEALIILKNVVVYNHEVKYLGDGIPWYWRVANNIENAKLRQVFVRVCNFYSRPYTFNTDKRTIKLQGIIAIKDKANAHDYIDNSPDIRIYGDYDVALTDIMGFRNTNQSNVFYFESEGKDIELKNNHTYKVVIKNDDTGEIIKELPFKPEWQYYTYNFFKRNPSSTNYYFEPEYMIYKFINLLKDNYQEAAASYVHFKRKDCFPWENFNHEHFSEACPDIEYYVGDYLEFENVFSADLLYFEPGEQAHKLGEEFARQTIYFIDDLGQWRIIHVTALDN
;
A
#
# COMPACT_ATOMS: atom_id res chain seq x y z
N MET A 1 33.67 41.63 -27.33
CA MET A 1 32.92 41.43 -26.07
C MET A 1 33.87 40.82 -25.03
N SER A 2 34.15 41.53 -23.93
CA SER A 2 35.10 41.11 -22.86
C SER A 2 34.72 39.75 -22.27
N PHE A 3 35.72 38.92 -21.92
CA PHE A 3 35.54 37.58 -21.32
C PHE A 3 34.61 37.60 -20.09
N LYS A 4 34.64 38.71 -19.32
CA LYS A 4 33.76 38.95 -18.16
C LYS A 4 32.28 39.11 -18.53
N LYS A 5 31.97 39.55 -19.76
CA LYS A 5 30.59 39.65 -20.27
C LYS A 5 30.11 38.35 -20.92
N LYS A 6 31.02 37.47 -21.37
CA LYS A 6 30.68 36.16 -21.95
C LYS A 6 30.35 35.12 -20.88
N LEU A 7 31.09 35.12 -19.77
CA LEU A 7 30.88 34.18 -18.66
C LEU A 7 29.43 34.16 -18.11
N PRO A 8 28.78 35.29 -17.78
CA PRO A 8 27.40 35.26 -17.28
C PRO A 8 26.41 34.80 -18.35
N THR A 9 26.62 35.16 -19.62
CA THR A 9 25.78 34.69 -20.73
C THR A 9 25.92 33.19 -20.93
N THR A 10 27.14 32.65 -20.90
CA THR A 10 27.40 31.21 -20.98
C THR A 10 26.79 30.47 -19.80
N ALA A 11 26.95 30.98 -18.57
CA ALA A 11 26.34 30.39 -17.38
C ALA A 11 24.81 30.37 -17.46
N LEU A 12 24.20 31.47 -17.93
CA LEU A 12 22.75 31.55 -18.12
C LEU A 12 22.25 30.56 -19.17
N LEU A 13 22.98 30.39 -20.28
CA LEU A 13 22.65 29.39 -21.31
C LEU A 13 22.72 27.97 -20.76
N LEU A 14 23.75 27.64 -19.99
CA LEU A 14 23.89 26.33 -19.35
C LEU A 14 22.76 26.08 -18.33
N LEU A 15 22.40 27.11 -17.54
CA LEU A 15 21.28 27.02 -16.60
C LEU A 15 19.95 26.78 -17.33
N PHE A 16 19.69 27.50 -18.43
CA PHE A 16 18.47 27.32 -19.21
C PHE A 16 18.39 25.94 -19.86
N LEU A 17 19.51 25.44 -20.38
CA LEU A 17 19.60 24.08 -20.92
C LEU A 17 19.33 23.05 -19.83
N TRP A 18 19.97 23.20 -18.66
CA TRP A 18 19.75 22.33 -17.51
C TRP A 18 18.29 22.35 -17.03
N LEU A 19 17.66 23.53 -16.98
CA LEU A 19 16.26 23.68 -16.62
C LEU A 19 15.34 22.97 -17.64
N SER A 20 15.59 23.16 -18.94
CA SER A 20 14.82 22.50 -20.01
C SER A 20 14.90 20.98 -19.92
N VAL A 21 16.11 20.44 -19.71
CA VAL A 21 16.33 18.99 -19.51
C VAL A 21 15.61 18.51 -18.24
N SER A 22 15.68 19.28 -17.15
CA SER A 22 15.03 18.93 -15.88
C SER A 22 13.50 18.93 -16.00
N VAL A 23 12.91 19.87 -16.74
CA VAL A 23 11.47 19.88 -17.04
C VAL A 23 11.07 18.65 -17.86
N TYR A 24 11.87 18.30 -18.88
CA TYR A 24 11.64 17.08 -19.67
C TYR A 24 11.61 15.83 -18.79
N PHE A 25 12.62 15.64 -17.93
CA PHE A 25 12.68 14.49 -17.03
C PHE A 25 11.60 14.52 -15.96
N TYR A 26 11.26 15.69 -15.42
CA TYR A 26 10.12 15.83 -14.50
C TYR A 26 8.83 15.28 -15.12
N GLY A 27 8.57 15.59 -16.40
CA GLY A 27 7.42 15.04 -17.14
C GLY A 27 7.43 13.51 -17.25
N GLN A 28 8.60 12.88 -17.36
CA GLN A 28 8.74 11.41 -17.40
C GLN A 28 8.40 10.73 -16.07
N HIS A 29 8.39 11.47 -14.95
CA HIS A 29 8.00 10.95 -13.64
C HIS A 29 6.53 11.18 -13.30
N ILE A 30 5.76 11.86 -14.16
CA ILE A 30 4.34 12.09 -13.93
C ILE A 30 3.57 10.80 -14.21
N LEU A 31 2.99 10.23 -13.16
CA LEU A 31 2.15 9.04 -13.23
C LEU A 31 0.71 9.39 -12.91
N VAL A 32 -0.22 8.89 -13.72
CA VAL A 32 -1.66 9.09 -13.51
C VAL A 32 -2.31 7.74 -13.30
N TYR A 33 -3.01 7.59 -12.18
CA TYR A 33 -3.81 6.41 -11.85
C TYR A 33 -5.27 6.81 -11.82
N LYS A 34 -6.12 5.98 -12.41
CA LYS A 34 -7.56 5.99 -12.13
C LYS A 34 -7.83 4.99 -11.02
N ARG A 35 -8.64 5.36 -10.04
CA ARG A 35 -9.09 4.48 -8.97
C ARG A 35 -10.58 4.53 -8.83
N TYR A 36 -11.15 3.38 -8.52
CA TYR A 36 -12.54 3.25 -8.14
C TYR A 36 -12.60 2.35 -6.92
N SER A 37 -13.23 2.83 -5.87
CA SER A 37 -13.39 2.05 -4.66
C SER A 37 -14.63 1.18 -4.76
N VAL A 38 -14.46 -0.13 -4.55
CA VAL A 38 -15.52 -1.13 -4.68
C VAL A 38 -16.23 -1.32 -3.35
N TRP A 39 -15.46 -1.42 -2.25
CA TRP A 39 -15.94 -1.68 -0.88
C TRP A 39 -16.93 -2.85 -0.78
N GLY A 40 -16.72 -3.88 -1.60
CA GLY A 40 -17.52 -5.10 -1.57
C GLY A 40 -17.02 -6.02 -0.47
N LYS A 41 -17.94 -6.61 0.30
CA LYS A 41 -17.61 -7.65 1.29
C LYS A 41 -18.36 -8.93 0.92
N VAL A 42 -17.66 -10.06 0.99
CA VAL A 42 -18.21 -11.39 0.75
C VAL A 42 -17.68 -12.30 1.83
N GLU A 43 -18.60 -12.95 2.53
CA GLU A 43 -18.27 -13.88 3.59
C GLU A 43 -18.56 -15.31 3.11
N THR A 44 -17.58 -16.19 3.27
CA THR A 44 -17.72 -17.64 3.09
C THR A 44 -17.56 -18.32 4.46
N ASP A 45 -17.76 -19.63 4.51
CA ASP A 45 -17.56 -20.38 5.77
C ASP A 45 -16.11 -20.30 6.27
N GLU A 46 -15.15 -20.14 5.36
CA GLU A 46 -13.72 -20.20 5.64
C GLU A 46 -13.05 -18.82 5.70
N ALA A 47 -13.57 -17.82 4.99
CA ALA A 47 -12.91 -16.53 4.85
C ALA A 47 -13.88 -15.35 4.70
N LEU A 48 -13.35 -14.17 5.04
CA LEU A 48 -13.92 -12.87 4.69
C LEU A 48 -13.10 -12.26 3.55
N ILE A 49 -13.76 -11.97 2.43
CA ILE A 49 -13.17 -11.32 1.27
C ILE A 49 -13.64 -9.86 1.22
N ILE A 50 -12.69 -8.93 1.25
CA ILE A 50 -12.94 -7.49 1.16
C ILE A 50 -12.33 -6.94 -0.14
N LEU A 51 -13.18 -6.56 -1.08
CA LEU A 51 -12.80 -5.87 -2.30
C LEU A 51 -12.59 -4.39 -2.00
N LYS A 52 -11.38 -3.88 -2.25
CA LYS A 52 -11.00 -2.52 -1.87
C LYS A 52 -11.12 -1.59 -3.07
N ASN A 53 -10.28 -1.79 -4.08
CA ASN A 53 -10.16 -0.86 -5.20
C ASN A 53 -9.93 -1.56 -6.52
N VAL A 54 -10.45 -0.96 -7.58
CA VAL A 54 -10.01 -1.17 -8.95
C VAL A 54 -9.10 -0.01 -9.33
N VAL A 55 -7.90 -0.33 -9.82
CA VAL A 55 -6.87 0.63 -10.20
C VAL A 55 -6.53 0.44 -11.67
N VAL A 56 -6.43 1.54 -12.40
CA VAL A 56 -6.06 1.55 -13.82
C VAL A 56 -4.91 2.52 -14.04
N TYR A 57 -3.90 2.09 -14.77
CA TYR A 57 -2.79 2.92 -15.20
C TYR A 57 -2.23 2.42 -16.54
N ASN A 58 -1.32 3.19 -17.12
CA ASN A 58 -0.84 2.97 -18.49
C ASN A 58 0.70 3.03 -18.60
N HIS A 59 1.39 2.68 -17.52
CA HIS A 59 2.84 2.66 -17.49
C HIS A 59 3.35 1.34 -16.94
N GLU A 60 4.56 0.99 -17.34
CA GLU A 60 5.31 -0.14 -16.81
C GLU A 60 6.61 0.35 -16.19
N VAL A 61 7.01 -0.24 -15.08
CA VAL A 61 8.32 0.01 -14.47
C VAL A 61 9.38 -0.69 -15.31
N LYS A 62 10.41 0.03 -15.72
CA LYS A 62 11.60 -0.58 -16.31
C LYS A 62 12.39 -1.24 -15.19
N TYR A 63 12.18 -2.54 -15.02
CA TYR A 63 12.98 -3.35 -14.11
C TYR A 63 14.44 -3.35 -14.56
N LEU A 64 15.35 -3.48 -13.59
CA LEU A 64 16.81 -3.48 -13.76
C LEU A 64 17.35 -4.74 -14.49
N GLY A 65 16.56 -5.34 -15.39
CA GLY A 65 16.92 -6.53 -16.16
C GLY A 65 18.18 -6.33 -17.02
N ASP A 66 18.60 -5.09 -17.24
CA ASP A 66 19.81 -4.71 -17.98
C ASP A 66 21.06 -4.51 -17.09
N GLY A 67 20.98 -4.85 -15.80
CA GLY A 67 22.07 -4.78 -14.83
C GLY A 67 22.01 -3.59 -13.87
N ILE A 68 22.90 -3.62 -12.86
CA ILE A 68 23.01 -2.56 -11.85
C ILE A 68 23.34 -1.24 -12.55
N PRO A 69 22.52 -0.17 -12.40
CA PRO A 69 22.78 1.11 -13.03
C PRO A 69 24.18 1.63 -12.66
N TRP A 70 24.89 2.22 -13.62
CA TRP A 70 26.29 2.65 -13.43
C TRP A 70 26.48 3.53 -12.18
N TYR A 71 25.49 4.36 -11.85
CA TYR A 71 25.55 5.29 -10.73
C TYR A 71 25.55 4.57 -9.38
N TRP A 72 25.05 3.34 -9.28
CA TRP A 72 25.15 2.56 -8.04
C TRP A 72 26.60 2.17 -7.73
N ARG A 73 27.41 1.86 -8.75
CA ARG A 73 28.84 1.58 -8.56
C ARG A 73 29.58 2.81 -8.02
N VAL A 74 29.20 4.01 -8.48
CA VAL A 74 29.75 5.27 -7.98
C VAL A 74 29.24 5.57 -6.57
N ALA A 75 27.94 5.38 -6.33
CA ALA A 75 27.30 5.61 -5.05
C ALA A 75 27.91 4.77 -3.92
N ASN A 76 28.31 3.53 -4.22
CA ASN A 76 28.94 2.64 -3.25
C ASN A 76 30.29 3.15 -2.74
N ASN A 77 30.98 4.01 -3.50
CA ASN A 77 32.24 4.63 -3.09
C ASN A 77 32.04 5.92 -2.29
N ILE A 78 30.80 6.36 -2.07
CA ILE A 78 30.49 7.56 -1.26
C ILE A 78 30.28 7.11 0.18
N GLU A 79 31.26 7.38 1.04
CA GLU A 79 31.21 7.03 2.48
C GLU A 79 30.06 7.72 3.22
N ASN A 80 29.80 8.99 2.88
CA ASN A 80 28.73 9.74 3.50
C ASN A 80 27.35 9.28 2.98
N ALA A 81 26.58 8.61 3.85
CA ALA A 81 25.28 8.05 3.51
C ALA A 81 24.27 9.08 2.97
N LYS A 82 24.27 10.32 3.50
CA LYS A 82 23.37 11.39 3.03
C LYS A 82 23.73 11.82 1.61
N LEU A 83 25.02 12.06 1.35
CA LEU A 83 25.49 12.41 0.00
C LEU A 83 25.23 11.28 -0.99
N ARG A 84 25.43 10.03 -0.58
CA ARG A 84 25.11 8.84 -1.38
C ARG A 84 23.63 8.81 -1.78
N GLN A 85 22.71 9.03 -0.82
CA GLN A 85 21.27 9.08 -1.09
C GLN A 85 20.90 10.24 -2.03
N VAL A 86 21.45 11.44 -1.82
CA VAL A 86 21.21 12.59 -2.69
C VAL A 86 21.69 12.30 -4.10
N PHE A 87 22.90 11.74 -4.26
CA PHE A 87 23.47 11.37 -5.55
C PHE A 87 22.58 10.37 -6.29
N VAL A 88 22.22 9.25 -5.64
CA VAL A 88 21.32 8.24 -6.23
C VAL A 88 19.99 8.86 -6.62
N ARG A 89 19.42 9.74 -5.78
CA ARG A 89 18.15 10.42 -6.07
C ARG A 89 18.25 11.31 -7.30
N VAL A 90 19.32 12.08 -7.44
CA VAL A 90 19.56 12.94 -8.61
C VAL A 90 19.74 12.10 -9.88
N CYS A 91 20.54 11.04 -9.83
CA CYS A 91 20.71 10.14 -10.97
C CYS A 91 19.38 9.47 -11.38
N ASN A 92 18.58 9.06 -10.40
CA ASN A 92 17.26 8.47 -10.65
C ASN A 92 16.27 9.50 -11.24
N PHE A 93 16.35 10.78 -10.85
CA PHE A 93 15.56 11.86 -11.47
C PHE A 93 15.84 11.97 -12.98
N TYR A 94 17.12 11.94 -13.37
CA TYR A 94 17.53 11.97 -14.78
C TYR A 94 17.51 10.58 -15.46
N SER A 95 16.75 9.64 -14.91
CA SER A 95 16.47 8.36 -15.55
C SER A 95 15.07 8.35 -16.18
N ARG A 96 14.80 7.37 -17.05
CA ARG A 96 13.45 7.12 -17.60
C ARG A 96 12.91 5.82 -17.00
N PRO A 97 12.43 5.84 -15.75
CA PRO A 97 12.11 4.61 -15.03
C PRO A 97 10.82 3.93 -15.53
N TYR A 98 10.06 4.59 -16.40
CA TYR A 98 8.78 4.08 -16.90
C TYR A 98 8.73 4.02 -18.44
N THR A 99 7.96 3.07 -18.93
CA THR A 99 7.47 3.03 -20.32
C THR A 99 5.98 3.34 -20.29
N PHE A 100 5.50 4.28 -21.10
CA PHE A 100 4.08 4.61 -21.18
C PHE A 100 3.46 4.01 -22.44
N ASN A 101 2.27 3.42 -22.29
CA ASN A 101 1.46 2.93 -23.39
C ASN A 101 0.20 3.80 -23.50
N THR A 102 -0.08 4.37 -24.67
CA THR A 102 -1.26 5.23 -24.86
C THR A 102 -2.53 4.43 -25.10
N ASP A 103 -2.38 3.25 -25.69
CA ASP A 103 -3.49 2.48 -26.27
C ASP A 103 -3.91 1.35 -25.33
N LYS A 104 -2.95 0.84 -24.57
CA LYS A 104 -3.13 -0.28 -23.64
C LYS A 104 -3.01 0.18 -22.20
N ARG A 105 -3.80 -0.44 -21.31
CA ARG A 105 -3.81 -0.14 -19.88
C ARG A 105 -3.67 -1.41 -19.07
N THR A 106 -3.05 -1.27 -17.92
CA THR A 106 -3.10 -2.26 -16.86
C THR A 106 -4.29 -1.95 -15.97
N ILE A 107 -5.08 -2.98 -15.66
CA ILE A 107 -6.13 -2.94 -14.65
C ILE A 107 -5.74 -3.88 -13.51
N LYS A 108 -6.00 -3.44 -12.28
CA LYS A 108 -5.80 -4.22 -11.07
C LYS A 108 -7.05 -4.19 -10.21
N LEU A 109 -7.53 -5.35 -9.79
CA LEU A 109 -8.40 -5.46 -8.61
C LEU A 109 -7.52 -5.71 -7.40
N GLN A 110 -7.76 -4.98 -6.31
CA GLN A 110 -7.02 -5.18 -5.07
C GLN A 110 -8.00 -5.39 -3.91
N GLY A 111 -7.62 -6.25 -2.97
CA GLY A 111 -8.42 -6.52 -1.79
C GLY A 111 -7.71 -7.30 -0.71
N ILE A 112 -8.50 -7.78 0.24
CA ILE A 112 -8.06 -8.56 1.40
C ILE A 112 -8.84 -9.87 1.43
N ILE A 113 -8.15 -10.97 1.71
CA ILE A 113 -8.75 -12.24 2.13
C ILE A 113 -8.31 -12.47 3.57
N ALA A 114 -9.28 -12.55 4.47
CA ALA A 114 -9.07 -12.76 5.89
C ALA A 114 -9.62 -14.15 6.26
N ILE A 115 -8.72 -15.08 6.60
CA ILE A 115 -9.09 -16.46 6.87
C ILE A 115 -9.57 -16.58 8.31
N LYS A 116 -10.74 -17.18 8.51
CA LYS A 116 -11.38 -17.29 9.82
C LYS A 116 -10.59 -18.21 10.77
N ASP A 117 -10.03 -19.30 10.25
CA ASP A 117 -9.18 -20.23 11.00
C ASP A 117 -7.69 -19.98 10.71
N LYS A 118 -6.98 -19.47 11.72
CA LYS A 118 -5.53 -19.17 11.63
C LYS A 118 -4.69 -20.41 11.35
N ALA A 119 -5.07 -21.58 11.86
CA ALA A 119 -4.26 -22.79 11.73
C ALA A 119 -4.15 -23.26 10.28
N ASN A 120 -5.19 -23.00 9.48
CA ASN A 120 -5.31 -23.44 8.10
C ASN A 120 -5.01 -22.32 7.09
N ALA A 121 -4.38 -21.22 7.54
CA ALA A 121 -4.19 -20.05 6.70
C ALA A 121 -3.33 -20.30 5.46
N HIS A 122 -2.34 -21.19 5.56
CA HIS A 122 -1.49 -21.54 4.43
C HIS A 122 -2.18 -22.46 3.42
N ASP A 123 -2.94 -23.46 3.90
CA ASP A 123 -3.63 -24.43 3.05
C ASP A 123 -4.77 -23.80 2.21
N TYR A 124 -5.36 -22.71 2.72
CA TYR A 124 -6.40 -21.97 2.00
C TYR A 124 -5.85 -21.24 0.77
N ILE A 125 -4.58 -20.83 0.74
CA ILE A 125 -4.01 -20.08 -0.40
C ILE A 125 -4.04 -20.95 -1.66
N ASP A 126 -3.66 -22.22 -1.51
CA ASP A 126 -3.61 -23.18 -2.60
C ASP A 126 -5.01 -23.46 -3.19
N ASN A 127 -6.07 -23.26 -2.39
CA ASN A 127 -7.47 -23.43 -2.79
C ASN A 127 -8.25 -22.10 -2.79
N SER A 128 -7.53 -20.98 -2.92
CA SER A 128 -8.14 -19.67 -2.79
C SER A 128 -9.11 -19.40 -3.96
N PRO A 129 -10.21 -18.66 -3.71
CA PRO A 129 -11.19 -18.40 -4.75
C PRO A 129 -10.59 -17.55 -5.87
N ASP A 130 -10.97 -17.83 -7.11
CA ASP A 130 -10.61 -17.02 -8.27
C ASP A 130 -11.42 -15.70 -8.26
N ILE A 131 -10.72 -14.58 -8.08
CA ILE A 131 -11.32 -13.24 -8.02
C ILE A 131 -10.87 -12.44 -9.24
N ARG A 132 -11.82 -12.14 -10.15
CA ARG A 132 -11.52 -11.44 -11.40
C ARG A 132 -12.47 -10.30 -11.71
N ILE A 133 -11.99 -9.35 -12.50
CA ILE A 133 -12.82 -8.32 -13.10
C ILE A 133 -13.31 -8.83 -14.46
N TYR A 134 -14.60 -8.68 -14.70
CA TYR A 134 -15.24 -8.95 -15.98
C TYR A 134 -15.79 -7.66 -16.58
N GLY A 135 -15.62 -7.52 -17.89
CA GLY A 135 -16.12 -6.40 -18.69
C GLY A 135 -17.34 -6.79 -19.53
N ASP A 136 -17.49 -6.12 -20.68
CA ASP A 136 -18.54 -6.43 -21.65
C ASP A 136 -18.47 -7.91 -22.07
N TYR A 137 -19.63 -8.52 -22.32
CA TYR A 137 -19.78 -9.89 -22.84
C TYR A 137 -19.15 -10.98 -21.95
N ASP A 138 -19.04 -10.73 -20.65
CA ASP A 138 -18.43 -11.67 -19.69
C ASP A 138 -16.99 -12.07 -20.04
N VAL A 139 -16.25 -11.15 -20.66
CA VAL A 139 -14.81 -11.32 -20.90
C VAL A 139 -14.04 -10.91 -19.64
N ALA A 140 -13.17 -11.80 -19.15
CA ALA A 140 -12.27 -11.52 -18.05
C ALA A 140 -11.24 -10.47 -18.46
N LEU A 141 -11.12 -9.41 -17.66
CA LEU A 141 -10.17 -8.31 -17.84
C LEU A 141 -8.91 -8.50 -16.99
N THR A 142 -8.92 -9.46 -16.07
CA THR A 142 -7.77 -9.86 -15.24
C THR A 142 -7.55 -11.35 -15.40
N ASP A 143 -6.29 -11.77 -15.35
CA ASP A 143 -5.86 -13.14 -15.65
C ASP A 143 -4.99 -13.78 -14.56
N ILE A 144 -4.17 -12.99 -13.87
CA ILE A 144 -3.25 -13.47 -12.84
C ILE A 144 -3.61 -12.85 -11.49
N MET A 145 -3.76 -13.69 -10.47
CA MET A 145 -3.89 -13.25 -9.08
C MET A 145 -2.60 -13.52 -8.31
N GLY A 146 -2.10 -12.50 -7.62
CA GLY A 146 -0.96 -12.57 -6.72
C GLY A 146 -1.38 -12.29 -5.28
N PHE A 147 -0.69 -12.91 -4.34
CA PHE A 147 -0.91 -12.75 -2.91
C PHE A 147 0.33 -12.21 -2.20
N ARG A 148 0.10 -11.42 -1.17
CA ARG A 148 1.09 -11.00 -0.18
C ARG A 148 0.54 -11.26 1.21
N ASN A 149 1.38 -11.79 2.07
CA ASN A 149 1.09 -12.03 3.48
C ASN A 149 2.29 -11.59 4.31
N THR A 150 2.02 -11.08 5.50
CA THR A 150 3.04 -10.84 6.52
C THR A 150 3.14 -12.10 7.38
N ASN A 151 4.33 -12.71 7.48
CA ASN A 151 4.56 -14.01 8.13
C ASN A 151 3.69 -14.21 9.38
N GLN A 152 3.00 -15.36 9.46
CA GLN A 152 2.08 -15.77 10.55
C GLN A 152 0.72 -15.04 10.60
N SER A 153 0.43 -14.12 9.68
CA SER A 153 -0.88 -13.51 9.54
C SER A 153 -1.88 -14.47 8.87
N ASN A 154 -3.15 -14.41 9.29
CA ASN A 154 -4.29 -14.97 8.56
C ASN A 154 -4.93 -13.98 7.58
N VAL A 155 -4.25 -12.89 7.27
CA VAL A 155 -4.69 -11.84 6.36
C VAL A 155 -3.80 -11.84 5.12
N PHE A 156 -4.43 -11.90 3.95
CA PHE A 156 -3.77 -11.93 2.65
C PHE A 156 -4.21 -10.72 1.84
N TYR A 157 -3.23 -9.98 1.35
CA TYR A 157 -3.42 -8.93 0.38
C TYR A 157 -3.34 -9.52 -1.00
N PHE A 158 -4.42 -9.41 -1.77
CA PHE A 158 -4.44 -9.94 -3.13
C PHE A 158 -4.51 -8.82 -4.17
N GLU A 159 -3.89 -9.08 -5.31
CA GLU A 159 -4.11 -8.32 -6.54
C GLU A 159 -4.41 -9.25 -7.70
N SER A 160 -5.47 -8.96 -8.45
CA SER A 160 -5.76 -9.60 -9.74
C SER A 160 -5.43 -8.59 -10.83
N GLU A 161 -4.42 -8.87 -11.65
CA GLU A 161 -3.91 -7.99 -12.69
C GLU A 161 -4.41 -8.44 -14.07
N GLY A 162 -4.60 -7.49 -14.97
CA GLY A 162 -4.70 -7.76 -16.40
C GLY A 162 -4.02 -6.64 -17.19
N LYS A 163 -3.31 -7.04 -18.24
CA LYS A 163 -2.55 -6.13 -19.11
C LYS A 163 -3.26 -5.95 -20.45
N ASP A 164 -2.89 -4.88 -21.15
CA ASP A 164 -3.36 -4.61 -22.50
C ASP A 164 -4.88 -4.47 -22.65
N ILE A 165 -5.53 -3.93 -21.61
CA ILE A 165 -6.99 -3.79 -21.56
C ILE A 165 -7.45 -2.47 -22.16
N GLU A 166 -8.41 -2.57 -23.09
CA GLU A 166 -9.17 -1.44 -23.61
C GLU A 166 -10.37 -1.13 -22.71
N LEU A 167 -10.31 -0.02 -21.97
CA LEU A 167 -11.39 0.41 -21.10
C LEU A 167 -12.27 1.45 -21.78
N LYS A 168 -13.54 1.10 -21.98
CA LYS A 168 -14.57 2.03 -22.43
C LYS A 168 -15.10 2.85 -21.24
N ASN A 169 -15.25 4.16 -21.44
CA ASN A 169 -15.83 5.03 -20.40
C ASN A 169 -17.34 4.74 -20.26
N ASN A 170 -17.88 4.79 -19.03
CA ASN A 170 -19.32 4.64 -18.68
C ASN A 170 -19.91 3.22 -18.78
N HIS A 171 -19.09 2.18 -18.81
CA HIS A 171 -19.55 0.78 -18.83
C HIS A 171 -19.75 0.21 -17.42
N THR A 172 -20.63 -0.79 -17.32
CA THR A 172 -20.78 -1.60 -16.11
C THR A 172 -19.80 -2.76 -16.18
N TYR A 173 -19.00 -2.90 -15.14
CA TYR A 173 -18.10 -4.03 -14.92
C TYR A 173 -18.67 -4.88 -13.79
N LYS A 174 -18.12 -6.06 -13.57
CA LYS A 174 -18.40 -6.83 -12.36
C LYS A 174 -17.14 -7.48 -11.83
N VAL A 175 -17.04 -7.56 -10.51
CA VAL A 175 -16.12 -8.50 -9.89
C VAL A 175 -16.84 -9.83 -9.74
N VAL A 176 -16.21 -10.92 -10.17
CA VAL A 176 -16.72 -12.27 -10.00
C VAL A 176 -15.76 -13.03 -9.11
N ILE A 177 -16.32 -13.66 -8.08
CA ILE A 177 -15.63 -14.54 -7.14
C ILE A 177 -16.13 -15.96 -7.44
N LYS A 178 -15.21 -16.86 -7.76
CA LYS A 178 -15.50 -18.26 -8.06
C LYS A 178 -14.70 -19.19 -7.19
N ASN A 179 -15.23 -20.37 -6.92
CA ASN A 179 -14.43 -21.47 -6.42
C ASN A 179 -13.53 -21.96 -7.57
N ASP A 180 -12.22 -22.02 -7.35
CA ASP A 180 -11.26 -22.32 -8.43
C ASP A 180 -11.39 -23.77 -8.93
N ASP A 181 -11.65 -24.72 -8.02
CA ASP A 181 -11.77 -26.15 -8.34
C ASP A 181 -13.03 -26.49 -9.15
N THR A 182 -14.17 -25.94 -8.74
CA THR A 182 -15.49 -26.28 -9.30
C THR A 182 -15.94 -25.31 -10.39
N GLY A 183 -15.37 -24.10 -10.42
CA GLY A 183 -15.83 -23.00 -11.25
C GLY A 183 -17.17 -22.39 -10.82
N GLU A 184 -17.74 -22.82 -9.68
CA GLU A 184 -19.00 -22.30 -9.16
C GLU A 184 -18.85 -20.82 -8.78
N ILE A 185 -19.83 -20.01 -9.18
CA ILE A 185 -19.85 -18.59 -8.86
C ILE A 185 -20.32 -18.41 -7.40
N ILE A 186 -19.41 -17.95 -6.55
CA ILE A 186 -19.70 -17.60 -5.15
C ILE A 186 -20.42 -16.25 -5.09
N LYS A 187 -19.93 -15.25 -5.85
CA LYS A 187 -20.52 -13.91 -5.87
C LYS A 187 -20.22 -13.15 -7.14
N GLU A 188 -21.20 -12.37 -7.60
CA GLU A 188 -20.99 -11.29 -8.57
C GLU A 188 -21.30 -9.94 -7.93
N LEU A 189 -20.43 -8.96 -8.15
CA LEU A 189 -20.55 -7.60 -7.64
C LEU A 189 -20.43 -6.63 -8.82
N PRO A 190 -21.56 -6.23 -9.43
CA PRO A 190 -21.55 -5.25 -10.51
C PRO A 190 -21.17 -3.87 -9.98
N PHE A 191 -20.39 -3.13 -10.76
CA PHE A 191 -20.01 -1.76 -10.45
C PHE A 191 -19.90 -0.91 -11.71
N LYS A 192 -20.18 0.38 -11.57
CA LYS A 192 -20.01 1.37 -12.63
C LYS A 192 -19.00 2.42 -12.14
N PRO A 193 -17.76 2.42 -12.66
CA PRO A 193 -16.70 3.18 -12.05
C PRO A 193 -16.84 4.68 -12.32
N GLU A 194 -16.98 5.44 -11.25
CA GLU A 194 -16.75 6.89 -11.22
C GLU A 194 -15.27 7.12 -10.89
N TRP A 195 -14.44 7.16 -11.93
CA TRP A 195 -12.99 7.19 -11.77
C TRP A 195 -12.48 8.44 -11.05
N GLN A 196 -11.80 8.21 -9.93
CA GLN A 196 -11.00 9.22 -9.24
C GLN A 196 -9.57 9.22 -9.79
N TYR A 197 -9.04 10.41 -10.07
CA TYR A 197 -7.71 10.57 -10.68
C TYR A 197 -6.67 10.93 -9.64
N TYR A 198 -5.59 10.17 -9.60
CA TYR A 198 -4.46 10.39 -8.70
C TYR A 198 -3.19 10.59 -9.51
N THR A 199 -2.60 11.78 -9.36
CA THR A 199 -1.35 12.14 -10.02
C THR A 199 -0.19 12.10 -9.04
N TYR A 200 0.83 11.32 -9.38
CA TYR A 200 2.10 11.21 -8.68
C TYR A 200 3.22 11.78 -9.54
N ASN A 201 4.28 12.25 -8.89
CA ASN A 201 5.48 12.74 -9.56
C ASN A 201 6.72 12.41 -8.73
N PHE A 202 7.87 12.87 -9.18
CA PHE A 202 9.15 12.58 -8.51
C PHE A 202 9.20 13.04 -7.04
N PHE A 203 8.56 14.16 -6.71
CA PHE A 203 8.53 14.74 -5.37
C PHE A 203 7.35 14.21 -4.53
N LYS A 204 6.19 14.02 -5.18
CA LYS A 204 5.01 13.39 -4.60
C LYS A 204 4.91 11.96 -5.14
N ARG A 205 5.77 11.10 -4.61
CA ARG A 205 5.82 9.70 -5.03
C ARG A 205 4.51 9.00 -4.72
N ASN A 206 4.17 8.03 -5.56
CA ASN A 206 3.22 7.02 -5.21
C ASN A 206 3.74 6.32 -3.92
N PRO A 207 2.95 6.23 -2.83
CA PRO A 207 3.29 5.44 -1.65
C PRO A 207 3.65 3.95 -1.91
N SER A 208 3.60 3.49 -3.17
CA SER A 208 3.98 2.20 -3.77
C SER A 208 5.26 1.48 -3.31
N SER A 209 5.98 1.92 -2.28
CA SER A 209 6.82 0.95 -1.56
C SER A 209 5.97 -0.17 -0.93
N THR A 210 4.67 0.06 -0.71
CA THR A 210 3.67 -0.98 -0.44
C THR A 210 2.66 -1.04 -1.59
N ASN A 211 2.44 -2.23 -2.18
CA ASN A 211 1.54 -2.42 -3.33
C ASN A 211 0.06 -2.14 -2.98
N TYR A 212 -0.27 -1.99 -1.70
CA TYR A 212 -1.64 -1.95 -1.19
C TYR A 212 -1.86 -0.73 -0.29
N TYR A 213 -2.51 0.29 -0.83
CA TYR A 213 -2.83 1.54 -0.12
C TYR A 213 -3.83 1.39 1.03
N PHE A 214 -4.51 0.26 1.06
CA PHE A 214 -5.53 -0.09 2.04
C PHE A 214 -4.97 -0.99 3.13
N GLU A 215 -3.65 -1.11 3.27
CA GLU A 215 -3.07 -1.81 4.41
C GLU A 215 -3.30 -1.02 5.70
N PRO A 216 -3.80 -1.67 6.75
CA PRO A 216 -4.00 -1.04 8.05
C PRO A 216 -2.69 -0.56 8.69
N GLU A 217 -1.56 -1.23 8.42
CA GLU A 217 -0.23 -0.90 8.95
C GLU A 217 0.08 0.60 8.86
N TYR A 218 -0.20 1.23 7.72
CA TYR A 218 0.06 2.65 7.52
C TYR A 218 -0.81 3.54 8.42
N MET A 219 -2.06 3.14 8.66
CA MET A 219 -2.97 3.83 9.58
C MET A 219 -2.45 3.70 11.01
N ILE A 220 -2.06 2.49 11.43
CA ILE A 220 -1.54 2.20 12.76
C ILE A 220 -0.23 2.97 12.98
N TYR A 221 0.72 2.91 12.05
CA TYR A 221 1.96 3.66 12.12
C TYR A 221 1.72 5.16 12.29
N LYS A 222 0.79 5.74 11.53
CA LYS A 222 0.42 7.16 11.70
C LYS A 222 -0.18 7.46 13.06
N PHE A 223 -1.11 6.62 13.51
CA PHE A 223 -1.74 6.76 14.81
C PHE A 223 -0.71 6.73 15.95
N ILE A 224 0.18 5.74 15.94
CA ILE A 224 1.25 5.60 16.93
C ILE A 224 2.21 6.79 16.91
N ASN A 225 2.67 7.24 15.74
CA ASN A 225 3.56 8.39 15.69
C ASN A 225 2.91 9.69 16.18
N LEU A 226 1.62 9.91 15.88
CA LEU A 226 0.90 11.05 16.44
C LEU A 226 0.86 11.00 17.96
N LEU A 227 0.71 9.82 18.55
CA LEU A 227 0.77 9.67 20.01
C LEU A 227 2.18 9.90 20.56
N LYS A 228 3.22 9.35 19.92
CA LYS A 228 4.63 9.59 20.29
C LYS A 228 4.99 11.08 20.24
N ASP A 229 4.41 11.82 19.29
CA ASP A 229 4.58 13.26 19.13
C ASP A 229 3.65 14.10 20.03
N ASN A 230 2.90 13.49 20.94
CA ASN A 230 1.93 14.12 21.85
C ASN A 230 0.75 14.84 21.15
N TYR A 231 0.36 14.39 19.96
CA TYR A 231 -0.80 14.89 19.20
C TYR A 231 -2.04 13.99 19.37
N GLN A 232 -2.48 13.77 20.60
CA GLN A 232 -3.60 12.88 20.92
C GLN A 232 -4.92 13.30 20.23
N GLU A 233 -5.22 14.59 20.13
CA GLU A 233 -6.43 15.07 19.43
C GLU A 233 -6.46 14.66 17.95
N ALA A 234 -5.30 14.71 17.28
CA ALA A 234 -5.17 14.26 15.90
C ALA A 234 -5.27 12.72 15.81
N ALA A 235 -4.68 12.01 16.77
CA ALA A 235 -4.78 10.55 16.87
C ALA A 235 -6.23 10.08 17.10
N ALA A 236 -7.05 10.83 17.85
CA ALA A 236 -8.45 10.54 18.07
C ALA A 236 -9.29 10.52 16.78
N SER A 237 -8.81 11.16 15.70
CA SER A 237 -9.45 11.09 14.39
C SER A 237 -9.42 9.70 13.76
N TYR A 238 -8.56 8.78 14.25
CA TYR A 238 -8.48 7.38 13.79
C TYR A 238 -9.38 6.44 14.61
N VAL A 239 -9.86 6.88 15.77
CA VAL A 239 -10.74 6.08 16.64
C VAL A 239 -12.16 6.06 16.08
N HIS A 240 -12.77 4.88 16.06
CA HIS A 240 -14.15 4.68 15.63
C HIS A 240 -15.12 5.51 16.49
N PHE A 241 -16.12 6.14 15.87
CA PHE A 241 -16.98 7.10 16.57
C PHE A 241 -17.69 6.51 17.80
N LYS A 242 -18.13 5.24 17.73
CA LYS A 242 -18.77 4.52 18.85
C LYS A 242 -17.85 4.29 20.06
N ARG A 243 -16.54 4.48 19.91
CA ARG A 243 -15.55 4.23 20.96
C ARG A 243 -14.91 5.50 21.50
N LYS A 244 -15.18 6.67 20.91
CA LYS A 244 -14.52 7.94 21.28
C LYS A 244 -14.55 8.24 22.78
N ASP A 245 -15.67 7.98 23.43
CA ASP A 245 -15.89 8.31 24.84
C ASP A 245 -15.35 7.25 25.82
N CYS A 246 -15.05 6.05 25.34
CA CYS A 246 -14.62 4.90 26.15
C CYS A 246 -13.36 4.21 25.60
N PHE A 247 -12.59 4.93 24.78
CA PHE A 247 -11.34 4.42 24.23
C PHE A 247 -10.26 4.46 25.32
N PRO A 248 -9.54 3.36 25.58
CA PRO A 248 -8.65 3.24 26.73
C PRO A 248 -7.29 3.92 26.45
N TRP A 249 -7.29 5.26 26.41
CA TRP A 249 -6.10 6.07 26.15
C TRP A 249 -4.98 5.83 27.18
N GLU A 250 -5.35 5.47 28.40
CA GLU A 250 -4.44 5.14 29.50
C GLU A 250 -3.49 3.98 29.17
N ASN A 251 -3.88 3.08 28.25
CA ASN A 251 -3.04 1.96 27.85
C ASN A 251 -1.79 2.38 27.06
N PHE A 252 -1.72 3.63 26.59
CA PHE A 252 -0.51 4.19 25.96
C PHE A 252 0.37 4.96 26.94
N ASN A 253 -0.06 5.11 28.20
CA ASN A 253 0.68 5.85 29.23
C ASN A 253 1.64 4.94 29.99
N HIS A 254 2.71 4.50 29.34
CA HIS A 254 3.76 3.70 29.93
C HIS A 254 5.15 4.09 29.38
N GLU A 255 6.20 3.79 30.12
CA GLU A 255 7.56 4.29 29.82
C GLU A 255 8.14 3.77 28.48
N HIS A 256 7.73 2.57 28.06
CA HIS A 256 8.18 1.93 26.83
C HIS A 256 7.42 2.37 25.57
N PHE A 257 6.40 3.23 25.66
CA PHE A 257 5.55 3.54 24.49
C PHE A 257 6.33 4.16 23.31
N SER A 258 7.39 4.91 23.59
CA SER A 258 8.28 5.48 22.58
C SER A 258 8.95 4.42 21.69
N GLU A 259 9.11 3.19 22.18
CA GLU A 259 9.74 2.05 21.52
C GLU A 259 8.77 1.18 20.71
N ALA A 260 7.45 1.45 20.79
CA ALA A 260 6.43 0.65 20.12
C ALA A 260 6.70 0.48 18.62
N CYS A 261 6.78 -0.78 18.17
CA CYS A 261 6.96 -1.17 16.77
C CYS A 261 5.73 -1.96 16.30
N PRO A 262 4.92 -1.44 15.36
CA PRO A 262 3.86 -2.22 14.73
C PRO A 262 4.45 -3.40 13.94
N ASP A 263 3.84 -4.58 14.04
CA ASP A 263 4.35 -5.79 13.36
C ASP A 263 3.28 -6.57 12.59
N ILE A 264 2.52 -7.44 13.28
CA ILE A 264 1.65 -8.44 12.62
C ILE A 264 0.18 -8.03 12.69
N GLU A 265 -0.53 -8.23 11.58
CA GLU A 265 -1.97 -8.04 11.48
C GLU A 265 -2.71 -9.38 11.48
N TYR A 266 -3.87 -9.44 12.12
CA TYR A 266 -4.72 -10.64 12.15
C TYR A 266 -6.17 -10.29 11.89
N TYR A 267 -6.92 -11.26 11.38
CA TYR A 267 -8.37 -11.27 11.46
C TYR A 267 -8.83 -12.02 12.71
N VAL A 268 -9.75 -11.42 13.46
CA VAL A 268 -10.22 -11.90 14.77
C VAL A 268 -11.68 -12.35 14.73
N GLY A 269 -12.46 -11.89 13.75
CA GLY A 269 -13.90 -12.12 13.71
C GLY A 269 -14.64 -11.08 14.53
N ASP A 270 -15.37 -11.48 15.56
CA ASP A 270 -16.19 -10.56 16.36
C ASP A 270 -15.49 -10.14 17.65
N TYR A 271 -15.53 -8.86 17.98
CA TYR A 271 -14.94 -8.31 19.21
C TYR A 271 -15.63 -7.02 19.66
N LEU A 272 -16.00 -6.94 20.96
CA LEU A 272 -16.69 -5.78 21.56
C LEU A 272 -17.90 -5.27 20.75
N GLU A 273 -18.77 -6.18 20.30
CA GLU A 273 -19.97 -5.90 19.47
C GLU A 273 -19.66 -5.40 18.05
N PHE A 274 -18.40 -5.36 17.65
CA PHE A 274 -18.01 -5.15 16.26
C PHE A 274 -17.80 -6.48 15.56
N GLU A 275 -18.33 -6.57 14.36
CA GLU A 275 -18.08 -7.69 13.44
C GLU A 275 -16.88 -7.37 12.55
N ASN A 276 -16.26 -8.42 11.99
CA ASN A 276 -15.17 -8.32 11.02
C ASN A 276 -13.96 -7.50 11.55
N VAL A 277 -13.58 -7.77 12.79
CA VAL A 277 -12.49 -7.11 13.51
C VAL A 277 -11.15 -7.70 13.10
N PHE A 278 -10.22 -6.79 12.91
CA PHE A 278 -8.81 -7.07 12.71
C PHE A 278 -8.03 -6.60 13.94
N SER A 279 -6.85 -7.16 14.15
CA SER A 279 -5.93 -6.72 15.17
C SER A 279 -4.53 -6.53 14.62
N ALA A 280 -3.73 -5.70 15.27
CA ALA A 280 -2.31 -5.58 15.04
C ALA A 280 -1.54 -5.54 16.35
N ASP A 281 -0.41 -6.24 16.40
CA ASP A 281 0.46 -6.22 17.56
C ASP A 281 1.46 -5.06 17.47
N LEU A 282 1.62 -4.37 18.58
CA LEU A 282 2.71 -3.47 18.89
C LEU A 282 3.70 -4.26 19.74
N LEU A 283 4.90 -4.40 19.23
CA LEU A 283 5.99 -5.11 19.90
C LEU A 283 6.95 -4.11 20.53
N TYR A 284 7.52 -4.49 21.66
CA TYR A 284 8.47 -3.70 22.43
C TYR A 284 9.76 -4.49 22.62
N PHE A 285 10.88 -3.88 22.23
CA PHE A 285 12.21 -4.51 22.23
C PHE A 285 13.16 -3.71 23.12
N GLU A 286 14.12 -4.38 23.73
CA GLU A 286 15.10 -3.74 24.61
C GLU A 286 15.90 -2.66 23.86
N PRO A 287 16.14 -1.48 24.46
CA PRO A 287 16.85 -0.40 23.82
C PRO A 287 18.27 -0.81 23.37
N GLY A 288 18.56 -0.59 22.09
CA GLY A 288 19.91 -0.80 21.54
C GLY A 288 20.09 -2.10 20.75
N GLU A 289 19.06 -2.94 20.63
CA GLU A 289 19.07 -4.03 19.68
C GLU A 289 19.05 -3.50 18.23
N GLN A 290 19.98 -3.98 17.40
CA GLN A 290 20.11 -3.52 16.00
C GLN A 290 19.21 -4.30 15.04
N ALA A 291 18.63 -5.42 15.48
CA ALA A 291 17.76 -6.27 14.69
C ALA A 291 16.66 -6.82 15.59
N HIS A 292 15.43 -6.43 15.32
CA HIS A 292 14.26 -6.94 16.02
C HIS A 292 13.85 -8.27 15.37
N LYS A 293 13.76 -9.35 16.14
CA LYS A 293 13.15 -10.60 15.68
C LYS A 293 11.88 -10.88 16.46
N LEU A 294 10.89 -11.39 15.76
CA LEU A 294 9.66 -11.88 16.38
C LEU A 294 9.98 -12.96 17.43
N GLY A 295 9.41 -12.84 18.61
CA GLY A 295 9.63 -13.69 19.77
C GLY A 295 10.75 -13.22 20.70
N GLU A 296 11.50 -12.18 20.33
CA GLU A 296 12.50 -11.53 21.19
C GLU A 296 11.94 -10.26 21.87
N GLU A 297 10.67 -9.90 21.63
CA GLU A 297 10.00 -8.80 22.34
C GLU A 297 9.84 -9.10 23.85
N PHE A 298 10.01 -8.07 24.68
CA PHE A 298 9.80 -8.19 26.14
C PHE A 298 8.35 -7.89 26.56
N ALA A 299 7.57 -7.26 25.67
CA ALA A 299 6.18 -6.95 25.90
C ALA A 299 5.42 -6.80 24.58
N ARG A 300 4.09 -6.93 24.67
CA ARG A 300 3.16 -6.81 23.55
C ARG A 300 1.93 -6.00 23.93
N GLN A 301 1.43 -5.22 22.97
CA GLN A 301 0.13 -4.56 23.07
C GLN A 301 -0.64 -4.77 21.77
N THR A 302 -1.92 -5.12 21.84
CA THR A 302 -2.73 -5.37 20.65
C THR A 302 -3.71 -4.23 20.40
N ILE A 303 -3.67 -3.67 19.18
CA ILE A 303 -4.67 -2.71 18.68
C ILE A 303 -5.71 -3.47 17.88
N TYR A 304 -6.99 -3.23 18.17
CA TYR A 304 -8.11 -3.77 17.39
C TYR A 304 -8.72 -2.68 16.52
N PHE A 305 -9.06 -3.01 15.28
CA PHE A 305 -9.59 -2.08 14.30
C PHE A 305 -10.54 -2.76 13.30
N ILE A 306 -11.34 -1.95 12.62
CA ILE A 306 -12.30 -2.41 11.60
C ILE A 306 -12.20 -1.59 10.32
N ASP A 307 -12.63 -2.18 9.22
CA ASP A 307 -12.84 -1.47 7.95
C ASP A 307 -14.24 -0.84 7.90
N ASP A 308 -14.30 0.46 8.20
CA ASP A 308 -15.50 1.29 8.18
C ASP A 308 -15.61 2.01 6.83
N LEU A 309 -16.35 1.39 5.90
CA LEU A 309 -16.59 1.91 4.54
C LEU A 309 -15.29 2.29 3.81
N GLY A 310 -14.26 1.47 3.99
CA GLY A 310 -12.97 1.65 3.33
C GLY A 310 -11.95 2.48 4.09
N GLN A 311 -12.29 2.91 5.30
CA GLN A 311 -11.38 3.58 6.20
C GLN A 311 -11.15 2.70 7.43
N TRP A 312 -9.89 2.43 7.74
CA TRP A 312 -9.56 1.73 8.98
C TRP A 312 -9.82 2.60 10.19
N ARG A 313 -10.52 2.04 11.17
CA ARG A 313 -10.88 2.71 12.43
C ARG A 313 -10.50 1.85 13.61
N ILE A 314 -9.76 2.44 14.55
CA ILE A 314 -9.35 1.77 15.78
C ILE A 314 -10.54 1.72 16.74
N ILE A 315 -10.80 0.55 17.34
CA ILE A 315 -11.92 0.34 18.26
C ILE A 315 -11.46 0.09 19.70
N HIS A 316 -10.28 -0.48 19.89
CA HIS A 316 -9.76 -0.85 21.20
C HIS A 316 -8.24 -1.03 21.17
N VAL A 317 -7.60 -0.94 22.33
CA VAL A 317 -6.20 -1.32 22.54
C VAL A 317 -6.09 -2.01 23.90
N THR A 318 -5.33 -3.10 24.00
CA THR A 318 -5.12 -3.80 25.29
C THR A 318 -4.14 -3.04 26.17
N ALA A 319 -4.11 -3.39 27.46
CA ALA A 319 -2.97 -3.03 28.29
C ALA A 319 -1.69 -3.70 27.74
N LEU A 320 -0.53 -3.19 28.17
CA LEU A 320 0.76 -3.81 27.91
C LEU A 320 0.79 -5.18 28.62
N ASP A 321 1.08 -6.23 27.87
CA ASP A 321 1.27 -7.60 28.36
C ASP A 321 2.76 -7.93 28.32
N ASN A 322 3.32 -8.40 29.44
CA ASN A 322 4.76 -8.67 29.63
C ASN A 322 5.06 -10.15 29.55
#